data_AF-A0A5N7DGP3-F1
#
_entry.id   AF-A0A5N7DGP3-F1
#
_cell.length_a   1.000
_cell.length_b   1.000
_cell.length_c   1.000
_cell.angle_alpha   90.00
_cell.angle_beta   90.00
_cell.angle_gamma   90.00
#
_symmetry.space_group_name_H-M   'P 1'
#
loop_
_entity.id
_entity.type
_entity.pdbx_description
1 polymer ?
#
loop_
_entity_poly.entity_id
_entity_poly.type
_entity_poly.pdbx_seq_one_letter_code
_entity_poly.pdbx_strand_id
1 'polypeptide(L)'
;MVNLVRLTKLINRPLLQATILFVIILFLFWALPRPSYTGESASASGAARGDLDAVKNETLGFERVFFINLPNRPDKRDYVTLASSIVQFHPEPIDGVFVEDIDKKAYPSNWDPGYLPGELGGWRAHMNVMQRIVQDRISTAFILEDDADWDVNLKKQLQRFASASQLVQGDTKPSHSPYGDSWDLLWIGHCGIKFRAGPIHVTTDDITVVPIPELPPYWRDPPMGAGNSTRLVAQAEEGVCSLGYAVTYFGAQKILSALSLTPAGGGAQLDVAISRYCQKGWLRCIAPFPSLIGLWKAAGPKARGSDIHNDDGWVEKETSVGSIYSTMYNAGRLLAGERTVHAVSDDALPHEIDPTQLELPEGALKTLDNTGIHQLMVGGV
;
A
#
# COMPACT_ATOMS: atom_id res chain seq x y z
N MET A 1 38.90 -73.86 26.28
CA MET A 1 37.96 -73.24 27.24
C MET A 1 38.69 -72.11 27.96
N VAL A 2 38.02 -70.99 28.21
CA VAL A 2 38.59 -69.69 28.65
C VAL A 2 39.08 -68.82 27.50
N ASN A 3 38.15 -68.10 26.84
CA ASN A 3 38.36 -66.72 26.33
C ASN A 3 37.18 -66.14 25.50
N LEU A 4 35.99 -66.75 25.51
CA LEU A 4 34.80 -66.13 24.89
C LEU A 4 33.85 -65.45 25.89
N VAL A 5 34.03 -65.65 27.20
CA VAL A 5 33.11 -65.16 28.24
C VAL A 5 33.45 -63.75 28.76
N ARG A 6 34.57 -63.16 28.31
CA ARG A 6 34.98 -61.80 28.70
C ARG A 6 34.64 -60.69 27.69
N LEU A 7 34.14 -61.03 26.50
CA LEU A 7 33.77 -60.02 25.49
C LEU A 7 32.32 -59.49 25.64
N THR A 8 31.50 -60.09 26.50
CA THR A 8 30.09 -59.70 26.72
C THR A 8 29.89 -58.67 27.83
N LYS A 9 30.96 -58.15 28.45
CA LYS A 9 30.93 -57.12 29.51
C LYS A 9 31.38 -55.72 29.07
N LEU A 10 31.44 -55.46 27.77
CA LEU A 10 31.82 -54.15 27.21
C LEU A 10 30.75 -53.52 26.31
N ILE A 11 29.53 -54.05 26.33
CA ILE A 11 28.39 -53.38 25.71
C ILE A 11 27.66 -52.66 26.84
N ASN A 12 28.00 -51.38 26.99
CA ASN A 12 27.38 -50.49 27.94
C ASN A 12 25.89 -50.38 27.54
N ARG A 13 25.02 -51.12 28.21
CA ARG A 13 23.57 -51.19 27.94
C ARG A 13 22.92 -49.81 27.67
N PRO A 14 23.25 -48.73 28.40
CA PRO A 14 22.69 -47.41 28.09
C PRO A 14 23.19 -46.85 26.76
N LEU A 15 24.45 -47.13 26.37
CA LEU A 15 25.03 -46.66 25.12
C LEU A 15 24.43 -47.39 23.91
N LEU A 16 24.16 -48.69 24.05
CA LEU A 16 23.46 -49.49 23.04
C LEU A 16 22.00 -49.02 22.88
N GLN A 17 21.31 -48.73 23.98
CA GLN A 17 19.96 -48.18 23.94
C GLN A 17 19.91 -46.79 23.29
N ALA A 18 20.88 -45.93 23.58
CA ALA A 18 21.00 -44.61 22.97
C ALA A 18 21.30 -44.69 21.46
N THR A 19 22.15 -45.63 21.03
CA THR A 19 22.41 -45.83 19.60
C THR A 19 21.20 -46.38 18.87
N ILE A 20 20.46 -47.32 19.47
CA ILE A 20 19.20 -47.83 18.90
C ILE A 20 18.17 -46.70 18.78
N LEU A 21 18.00 -45.88 19.82
CA LEU A 21 17.07 -44.74 19.78
C LEU A 21 17.48 -43.71 18.72
N PHE A 22 18.76 -43.40 18.61
CA PHE A 22 19.29 -42.48 17.58
C PHE A 22 19.06 -43.01 16.16
N VAL A 23 19.25 -44.31 15.93
CA VAL A 23 18.97 -44.94 14.64
C VAL A 23 17.47 -44.93 14.33
N ILE A 24 16.60 -45.16 15.33
CA ILE A 24 15.14 -45.06 15.16
C ILE A 24 14.73 -43.62 14.82
N ILE A 25 15.31 -42.61 15.49
CA ILE A 25 15.05 -41.19 15.19
C ILE A 25 15.50 -40.86 13.76
N LEU A 26 16.68 -41.32 13.34
CA LEU A 26 17.14 -41.13 11.95
C LEU A 26 16.23 -41.83 10.94
N PHE A 27 15.75 -43.03 11.25
CA PHE A 27 14.80 -43.74 10.39
C PHE A 27 13.44 -43.04 10.34
N LEU A 28 12.96 -42.48 11.45
CA LEU A 28 11.74 -41.66 11.49
C LEU A 28 11.94 -40.38 10.66
N PHE A 29 13.08 -39.69 10.78
CA PHE A 29 13.40 -38.52 9.95
C PHE A 29 13.55 -38.85 8.46
N TRP A 30 13.97 -40.07 8.12
CA TRP A 30 14.08 -40.53 6.73
C TRP A 30 12.76 -41.05 6.16
N ALA A 31 11.90 -41.62 7.00
CA ALA A 31 10.56 -42.12 6.65
C ALA A 31 9.47 -41.05 6.73
N LEU A 32 9.70 -39.95 7.44
CA LEU A 32 8.89 -38.74 7.31
C LEU A 32 8.98 -38.29 5.85
N PRO A 33 7.84 -37.99 5.19
CA PRO A 33 7.87 -37.42 3.85
C PRO A 33 8.79 -36.20 3.89
N ARG A 34 9.87 -36.23 3.09
CA ARG A 34 10.58 -34.98 2.80
C ARG A 34 9.51 -34.02 2.29
N PRO A 35 9.43 -32.77 2.78
CA PRO A 35 8.54 -31.79 2.19
C PRO A 35 9.02 -31.56 0.76
N SER A 36 8.52 -32.38 -0.15
CA SER A 36 8.43 -32.08 -1.56
C SER A 36 7.50 -30.88 -1.61
N TYR A 37 8.06 -29.68 -1.65
CA TYR A 37 7.34 -28.51 -2.10
C TYR A 37 7.08 -28.64 -3.60
N THR A 38 6.32 -29.68 -3.97
CA THR A 38 5.39 -29.62 -5.07
C THR A 38 4.20 -28.88 -4.49
N GLY A 39 4.14 -27.57 -4.74
CA GLY A 39 2.88 -26.86 -4.57
C GLY A 39 1.87 -27.59 -5.46
N GLU A 40 1.08 -28.47 -4.86
CA GLU A 40 -0.13 -28.95 -5.49
C GLU A 40 -0.97 -27.71 -5.72
N SER A 41 -0.96 -27.28 -6.99
CA SER A 41 -1.97 -26.43 -7.53
C SER A 41 -3.30 -27.06 -7.16
N ALA A 42 -3.96 -26.49 -6.17
CA ALA A 42 -5.40 -26.59 -6.06
C ALA A 42 -5.92 -26.32 -7.48
N SER A 43 -6.66 -27.28 -8.02
CA SER A 43 -7.29 -27.20 -9.32
C SER A 43 -8.22 -26.00 -9.35
N ALA A 44 -7.67 -24.82 -9.64
CA ALA A 44 -8.38 -23.62 -10.02
C ALA A 44 -8.83 -23.82 -11.46
N SER A 45 -9.93 -24.55 -11.60
CA SER A 45 -10.71 -24.55 -12.83
C SER A 45 -11.11 -23.10 -13.12
N GLY A 46 -10.37 -22.44 -14.02
CA GLY A 46 -10.72 -21.13 -14.57
C GLY A 46 -10.10 -19.91 -13.91
N ALA A 47 -8.79 -19.87 -13.66
CA ALA A 47 -8.08 -18.60 -13.39
C ALA A 47 -7.95 -17.78 -14.69
N ALA A 48 -9.06 -17.19 -15.12
CA ALA A 48 -9.08 -16.07 -16.06
C ALA A 48 -8.56 -14.82 -15.34
N ARG A 49 -7.90 -13.91 -16.08
CA ARG A 49 -7.55 -12.52 -15.73
C ARG A 49 -8.00 -12.10 -14.32
N GLY A 50 -7.05 -11.96 -13.38
CA GLY A 50 -7.29 -11.74 -11.95
C GLY A 50 -8.56 -10.95 -11.67
N ASP A 51 -9.49 -11.57 -10.95
CA ASP A 51 -10.86 -11.10 -10.77
C ASP A 51 -10.88 -9.66 -10.25
N LEU A 52 -11.16 -8.71 -11.13
CA LEU A 52 -11.24 -7.29 -10.78
C LEU A 52 -12.36 -7.03 -9.75
N ASP A 53 -13.30 -7.96 -9.58
CA ASP A 53 -14.30 -7.87 -8.52
C ASP A 53 -13.73 -8.17 -7.13
N ALA A 54 -12.53 -8.75 -7.02
CA ALA A 54 -11.84 -8.91 -5.74
C ALA A 54 -11.60 -7.56 -5.04
N VAL A 55 -11.46 -6.46 -5.80
CA VAL A 55 -11.35 -5.09 -5.25
C VAL A 55 -12.57 -4.68 -4.42
N LYS A 56 -13.73 -5.31 -4.63
CA LYS A 56 -14.97 -4.98 -3.93
C LYS A 56 -15.09 -5.63 -2.55
N ASN A 57 -14.20 -6.56 -2.20
CA ASN A 57 -14.20 -7.23 -0.90
C ASN A 57 -13.82 -6.27 0.25
N GLU A 58 -13.78 -6.78 1.49
CA GLU A 58 -13.45 -5.99 2.68
C GLU A 58 -11.97 -5.61 2.79
N THR A 59 -11.10 -6.19 1.96
CA THR A 59 -9.66 -5.94 1.94
C THR A 59 -9.20 -5.20 0.67
N LEU A 60 -10.15 -4.69 -0.12
CA LEU A 60 -9.91 -4.00 -1.39
C LEU A 60 -9.06 -4.83 -2.39
N GLY A 61 -9.14 -6.16 -2.33
CA GLY A 61 -8.34 -7.05 -3.18
C GLY A 61 -6.89 -7.29 -2.72
N PHE A 62 -6.51 -6.76 -1.55
CA PHE A 62 -5.27 -7.10 -0.86
C PHE A 62 -5.51 -8.24 0.15
N GLU A 63 -4.45 -8.78 0.77
CA GLU A 63 -4.65 -9.73 1.88
C GLU A 63 -5.03 -9.02 3.18
N ARG A 64 -4.41 -7.86 3.45
CA ARG A 64 -4.68 -7.04 4.63
C ARG A 64 -4.76 -5.57 4.27
N VAL A 65 -5.52 -4.82 5.06
CA VAL A 65 -5.50 -3.35 5.04
C VAL A 65 -5.10 -2.90 6.44
N PHE A 66 -4.15 -1.99 6.53
CA PHE A 66 -3.68 -1.40 7.78
C PHE A 66 -3.87 0.11 7.74
N PHE A 67 -3.99 0.72 8.91
CA PHE A 67 -3.80 2.15 9.06
C PHE A 67 -2.91 2.44 10.28
N ILE A 68 -2.00 3.40 10.14
CA ILE A 68 -1.08 3.79 11.20
C ILE A 68 -1.72 4.90 12.01
N ASN A 69 -1.96 4.66 13.29
CA ASN A 69 -2.59 5.61 14.19
C ASN A 69 -1.84 5.66 15.52
N LEU A 70 -1.54 6.87 16.01
CA LEU A 70 -0.97 7.00 17.35
C LEU A 70 -1.98 6.52 18.41
N PRO A 71 -1.56 5.72 19.41
CA PRO A 71 -2.49 5.21 20.43
C PRO A 71 -3.25 6.28 21.22
N ASN A 72 -2.69 7.49 21.32
CA ASN A 72 -3.31 8.63 22.00
C ASN A 72 -4.20 9.51 21.08
N ARG A 73 -4.45 9.07 19.84
CA ARG A 73 -5.31 9.74 18.85
C ARG A 73 -6.59 8.94 18.56
N PRO A 74 -7.43 8.64 19.58
CA PRO A 74 -8.67 7.91 19.38
C PRO A 74 -9.65 8.68 18.47
N ASP A 75 -9.54 10.01 18.42
CA ASP A 75 -10.34 10.86 17.54
C ASP A 75 -10.15 10.50 16.06
N LYS A 76 -8.90 10.28 15.62
CA LYS A 76 -8.61 9.86 14.24
C LYS A 76 -9.03 8.41 13.98
N ARG A 77 -8.88 7.54 14.98
CA ARG A 77 -9.34 6.14 14.92
C ARG A 77 -10.86 6.06 14.73
N ASP A 78 -11.62 6.93 15.39
CA ASP A 78 -13.07 7.02 15.21
C ASP A 78 -13.43 7.36 13.76
N TYR A 79 -12.72 8.32 13.15
CA TYR A 79 -12.95 8.74 11.76
C TYR A 79 -12.68 7.60 10.76
N VAL A 80 -11.51 6.96 10.84
CA VAL A 80 -11.15 5.85 9.95
C VAL A 80 -12.12 4.68 10.11
N THR A 81 -12.48 4.34 11.35
CA THR A 81 -13.43 3.24 11.64
C THR A 81 -14.80 3.52 11.05
N LEU A 82 -15.31 4.75 11.23
CA LEU A 82 -16.61 5.13 10.68
C LEU A 82 -16.59 5.15 9.14
N ALA A 83 -15.65 5.89 8.55
CA ALA A 83 -15.58 6.08 7.11
C ALA A 83 -15.39 4.74 6.37
N SER A 84 -14.59 3.83 6.93
CA SER A 84 -14.30 2.55 6.27
C SER A 84 -15.50 1.62 6.30
N SER A 85 -16.32 1.69 7.36
CA SER A 85 -17.59 0.97 7.45
C SER A 85 -18.60 1.40 6.38
N ILE A 86 -18.60 2.69 6.00
CA ILE A 86 -19.49 3.23 4.96
C ILE A 86 -19.14 2.66 3.58
N VAL A 87 -17.84 2.56 3.27
CA VAL A 87 -17.34 2.00 2.00
C VAL A 87 -17.18 0.48 2.06
N GLN A 88 -17.43 -0.12 3.22
CA GLN A 88 -17.38 -1.56 3.49
C GLN A 88 -16.00 -2.18 3.25
N PHE A 89 -14.95 -1.58 3.80
CA PHE A 89 -13.64 -2.23 3.93
C PHE A 89 -13.13 -2.14 5.37
N HIS A 90 -12.16 -2.97 5.72
CA HIS A 90 -11.76 -3.19 7.10
C HIS A 90 -10.25 -2.95 7.29
N PRO A 91 -9.84 -1.69 7.57
CA PRO A 91 -8.47 -1.38 7.91
C PRO A 91 -8.18 -1.73 9.38
N GLU A 92 -7.12 -2.49 9.63
CA GLU A 92 -6.65 -2.87 10.96
C GLU A 92 -5.68 -1.80 11.51
N PRO A 93 -5.84 -1.33 12.75
CA PRO A 93 -4.92 -0.35 13.32
C PRO A 93 -3.56 -0.97 13.60
N ILE A 94 -2.51 -0.22 13.26
CA ILE A 94 -1.14 -0.44 13.74
C ILE A 94 -0.71 0.81 14.50
N ASP A 95 -0.14 0.61 15.69
CA ASP A 95 0.29 1.71 16.54
C ASP A 95 1.38 2.55 15.86
N GLY A 96 1.14 3.85 15.79
CA GLY A 96 2.17 4.85 15.57
C GLY A 96 3.21 4.85 16.70
N VAL A 97 4.36 5.47 16.46
CA VAL A 97 5.50 5.40 17.39
C VAL A 97 5.89 6.81 17.82
N PHE A 98 5.94 7.03 19.13
CA PHE A 98 6.54 8.23 19.71
C PHE A 98 8.06 8.11 19.65
N VAL A 99 8.75 9.21 19.35
CA VAL A 99 10.21 9.18 19.25
C VAL A 99 10.87 8.79 20.58
N GLU A 100 10.21 9.11 21.69
CA GLU A 100 10.64 8.86 23.06
C GLU A 100 10.74 7.36 23.34
N ASP A 101 9.98 6.54 22.62
CA ASP A 101 9.97 5.08 22.71
C ASP A 101 11.04 4.41 21.83
N ILE A 102 11.83 5.20 21.08
CA ILE A 102 12.88 4.71 20.19
C ILE A 102 14.24 4.89 20.87
N ASP A 103 14.92 3.79 21.21
CA ASP A 103 16.32 3.84 21.67
C ASP A 103 17.19 4.48 20.57
N LYS A 104 18.04 5.45 20.94
CA LYS A 104 18.94 6.14 20.00
C LYS A 104 19.84 5.19 19.20
N LYS A 105 20.15 4.01 19.74
CA LYS A 105 20.92 2.96 19.04
C LYS A 105 20.15 2.32 17.88
N ALA A 106 18.82 2.45 17.87
CA ALA A 106 17.95 1.91 16.82
C ALA A 106 17.74 2.89 15.67
N TYR A 107 18.28 4.10 15.74
CA TYR A 107 18.18 5.08 14.65
C TYR A 107 18.95 4.54 13.43
N PRO A 108 18.42 4.73 12.20
CA PRO A 108 19.18 4.40 11.00
C PRO A 108 20.54 5.08 11.04
N SER A 109 21.61 4.36 10.64
CA SER A 109 22.98 4.88 10.73
C SER A 109 23.22 6.13 9.87
N ASN A 110 22.38 6.35 8.87
CA ASN A 110 22.41 7.51 7.99
C ASN A 110 21.32 8.56 8.32
N TRP A 111 20.54 8.39 9.40
CA TRP A 111 19.47 9.31 9.76
C TRP A 111 20.01 10.74 9.94
N ASP A 112 19.35 11.72 9.31
CA ASP A 112 19.73 13.12 9.45
C ASP A 112 19.18 13.67 10.78
N PRO A 113 20.03 14.16 11.70
CA PRO A 113 19.58 14.74 12.96
C PRO A 113 18.79 16.05 12.80
N GLY A 114 18.76 16.64 11.61
CA GLY A 114 17.95 17.82 11.30
C GLY A 114 16.46 17.54 11.11
N TYR A 115 16.05 16.28 10.95
CA TYR A 115 14.63 15.91 10.87
C TYR A 115 13.92 16.05 12.21
N LEU A 116 12.63 16.35 12.14
CA LEU A 116 11.75 16.50 13.29
C LEU A 116 11.56 15.15 14.00
N PRO A 117 11.41 15.16 15.33
CA PRO A 117 11.05 13.98 16.12
C PRO A 117 9.90 13.14 15.54
N GLY A 118 8.80 13.80 15.15
CA GLY A 118 7.62 13.14 14.57
C GLY A 118 7.90 12.46 13.24
N GLU A 119 8.87 12.94 12.45
CA GLU A 119 9.26 12.30 11.18
C GLU A 119 9.97 10.96 11.42
N LEU A 120 10.78 10.87 12.47
CA LEU A 120 11.40 9.61 12.87
C LEU A 120 10.37 8.64 13.46
N GLY A 121 9.42 9.14 14.27
CA GLY A 121 8.29 8.36 14.78
C GLY A 121 7.45 7.77 13.65
N GLY A 122 7.08 8.60 12.67
CA GLY A 122 6.39 8.19 11.45
C GLY A 122 7.19 7.14 10.69
N TRP A 123 8.47 7.41 10.38
CA TRP A 123 9.35 6.44 9.73
C TRP A 123 9.35 5.08 10.46
N ARG A 124 9.48 5.10 11.79
CA ARG A 124 9.52 3.87 12.59
C ARG A 124 8.20 3.11 12.55
N ALA A 125 7.07 3.81 12.60
CA ALA A 125 5.75 3.20 12.51
C ALA A 125 5.57 2.44 11.19
N HIS A 126 5.90 3.05 10.05
CA HIS A 126 5.84 2.37 8.75
C HIS A 126 6.79 1.17 8.65
N MET A 127 7.99 1.29 9.23
CA MET A 127 8.93 0.16 9.28
C MET A 127 8.43 -0.99 10.17
N ASN A 128 7.60 -0.72 11.19
CA ASN A 128 6.92 -1.77 11.97
C ASN A 128 5.85 -2.48 11.12
N VAL A 129 5.13 -1.75 10.26
CA VAL A 129 4.21 -2.38 9.29
C VAL A 129 4.98 -3.32 8.34
N MET A 130 6.14 -2.89 7.83
CA MET A 130 6.98 -3.77 6.99
C MET A 130 7.43 -5.03 7.75
N GLN A 131 7.81 -4.89 9.02
CA GLN A 131 8.16 -6.04 9.86
C GLN A 131 6.98 -6.99 10.03
N ARG A 132 5.78 -6.46 10.30
CA ARG A 132 4.54 -7.25 10.45
C ARG A 132 4.24 -8.05 9.20
N ILE A 133 4.30 -7.41 8.03
CA ILE A 133 4.07 -8.06 6.73
C ILE A 133 5.04 -9.24 6.53
N VAL A 134 6.33 -9.04 6.82
CA VAL A 134 7.35 -10.09 6.64
C VAL A 134 7.23 -11.19 7.69
N GLN A 135 6.99 -10.83 8.95
CA GLN A 135 6.88 -11.78 10.06
C GLN A 135 5.70 -12.73 9.87
N ASP A 136 4.56 -12.18 9.46
CA ASP A 136 3.30 -12.92 9.32
C ASP A 136 3.11 -13.54 7.93
N ARG A 137 4.03 -13.26 6.99
CA ARG A 137 3.96 -13.71 5.60
C ARG A 137 2.72 -13.20 4.86
N ILE A 138 2.32 -11.97 5.15
CA ILE A 138 1.21 -11.29 4.46
C ILE A 138 1.63 -11.03 3.01
N SER A 139 0.90 -11.61 2.05
CA SER A 139 1.24 -11.55 0.62
C SER A 139 1.18 -10.13 0.05
N THR A 140 0.15 -9.36 0.42
CA THR A 140 -0.03 -7.96 0.05
C THR A 140 -0.75 -7.20 1.16
N ALA A 141 -0.34 -5.96 1.40
CA ALA A 141 -1.03 -5.10 2.35
C ALA A 141 -1.21 -3.70 1.77
N PHE A 142 -2.36 -3.09 2.00
CA PHE A 142 -2.60 -1.66 1.78
C PHE A 142 -2.50 -0.92 3.11
N ILE A 143 -1.72 0.16 3.15
CA ILE A 143 -1.38 0.91 4.36
C ILE A 143 -1.88 2.33 4.19
N LEU A 144 -2.59 2.85 5.18
CA LEU A 144 -3.13 4.21 5.24
C LEU A 144 -2.51 4.99 6.41
N GLU A 145 -2.41 6.31 6.28
CA GLU A 145 -2.22 7.23 7.42
C GLU A 145 -3.56 7.47 8.14
N ASP A 146 -3.56 7.88 9.41
CA ASP A 146 -4.77 8.04 10.21
C ASP A 146 -5.59 9.31 9.92
N ASP A 147 -5.06 10.21 9.10
CA ASP A 147 -5.75 11.38 8.54
C ASP A 147 -6.12 11.18 7.07
N ALA A 148 -5.97 9.97 6.53
CA ALA A 148 -6.40 9.63 5.18
C ALA A 148 -7.93 9.71 5.01
N ASP A 149 -8.36 10.21 3.86
CA ASP A 149 -9.75 10.20 3.41
C ASP A 149 -9.85 9.68 1.98
N TRP A 150 -11.02 9.21 1.59
CA TRP A 150 -11.25 8.62 0.28
C TRP A 150 -12.63 8.95 -0.25
N ASP A 151 -12.76 8.89 -1.57
CA ASP A 151 -14.05 9.05 -2.23
C ASP A 151 -15.00 7.90 -1.85
N VAL A 152 -16.29 8.16 -1.72
CA VAL A 152 -17.30 7.10 -1.48
C VAL A 152 -17.29 6.05 -2.58
N ASN A 153 -16.77 6.40 -3.76
CA ASN A 153 -16.58 5.52 -4.91
C ASN A 153 -15.21 4.82 -4.92
N LEU A 154 -14.45 4.79 -3.81
CA LEU A 154 -13.10 4.24 -3.73
C LEU A 154 -12.98 2.85 -4.37
N LYS A 155 -13.94 1.94 -4.13
CA LYS A 155 -13.92 0.59 -4.74
C LYS A 155 -14.00 0.63 -6.26
N LYS A 156 -14.78 1.54 -6.84
CA LYS A 156 -14.86 1.75 -8.31
C LYS A 156 -13.56 2.36 -8.84
N GLN A 157 -13.02 3.35 -8.14
CA GLN A 157 -11.74 3.96 -8.50
C GLN A 157 -10.59 2.94 -8.45
N LEU A 158 -10.54 2.12 -7.41
CA LEU A 158 -9.55 1.05 -7.27
C LEU A 158 -9.74 -0.05 -8.31
N GLN A 159 -10.96 -0.34 -8.74
CA GLN A 159 -11.21 -1.29 -9.83
C GLN A 159 -10.65 -0.76 -11.16
N ARG A 160 -10.83 0.54 -11.45
CA ARG A 160 -10.22 1.20 -12.62
C ARG A 160 -8.70 1.24 -12.51
N PHE A 161 -8.17 1.58 -11.33
CA PHE A 161 -6.73 1.55 -11.06
C PHE A 161 -6.13 0.15 -11.20
N ALA A 162 -6.82 -0.90 -10.73
CA ALA A 162 -6.41 -2.29 -10.86
C ALA A 162 -6.26 -2.72 -12.33
N SER A 163 -7.28 -2.43 -13.14
CA SER A 163 -7.23 -2.65 -14.60
C SER A 163 -6.06 -1.90 -15.26
N ALA A 164 -5.93 -0.61 -14.95
CA ALA A 164 -4.86 0.23 -15.48
C ALA A 164 -3.46 -0.25 -15.05
N SER A 165 -3.32 -0.66 -13.80
CA SER A 165 -2.09 -1.22 -13.22
C SER A 165 -1.65 -2.47 -13.97
N GLN A 166 -2.56 -3.40 -14.25
CA GLN A 166 -2.24 -4.60 -15.05
C GLN A 166 -1.77 -4.21 -16.46
N LEU A 167 -2.45 -3.25 -17.11
CA LEU A 167 -2.12 -2.83 -18.47
C LEU A 167 -0.72 -2.21 -18.57
N VAL A 168 -0.34 -1.34 -17.61
CA VAL A 168 1.00 -0.70 -17.65
C VAL A 168 2.14 -1.65 -17.29
N GLN A 169 1.85 -2.76 -16.61
CA GLN A 169 2.83 -3.83 -16.37
C GLN A 169 3.10 -4.66 -17.63
N GLY A 170 2.13 -4.75 -18.55
CA GLY A 170 2.29 -5.48 -19.81
C GLY A 170 2.37 -7.00 -19.66
N ASP A 171 1.97 -7.54 -18.50
CA ASP A 171 1.98 -8.97 -18.25
C ASP A 171 0.88 -9.68 -19.05
N THR A 172 1.27 -10.70 -19.81
CA THR A 172 0.36 -11.46 -20.67
C THR A 172 -0.27 -12.68 -19.98
N LYS A 173 0.23 -13.01 -18.78
CA LYS A 173 -0.27 -14.14 -17.98
C LYS A 173 -1.43 -13.69 -17.11
N PRO A 174 -2.38 -14.58 -16.78
CA PRO A 174 -3.35 -14.31 -15.72
C PRO A 174 -2.62 -13.95 -14.43
N SER A 175 -2.96 -12.80 -13.85
CA SER A 175 -2.43 -12.35 -12.57
C SER A 175 -3.25 -12.95 -11.41
N HIS A 176 -2.58 -13.18 -10.28
CA HIS A 176 -3.18 -13.68 -9.05
C HIS A 176 -3.78 -12.55 -8.20
N SER A 177 -3.39 -11.31 -8.47
CA SER A 177 -3.88 -10.10 -7.82
C SER A 177 -4.71 -9.26 -8.79
N PRO A 178 -5.77 -8.57 -8.34
CA PRO A 178 -6.46 -7.61 -9.21
C PRO A 178 -5.53 -6.49 -9.69
N TYR A 179 -4.43 -6.21 -8.99
CA TYR A 179 -3.50 -5.13 -9.32
C TYR A 179 -2.33 -5.53 -10.22
N GLY A 180 -2.27 -6.78 -10.69
CA GLY A 180 -1.09 -7.35 -11.37
C GLY A 180 -0.11 -7.98 -10.38
N ASP A 181 0.89 -8.71 -10.91
CA ASP A 181 1.89 -9.44 -10.09
C ASP A 181 3.30 -8.82 -10.18
N SER A 182 3.47 -7.81 -11.03
CA SER A 182 4.75 -7.20 -11.38
C SER A 182 5.01 -5.83 -10.75
N TRP A 183 4.49 -5.61 -9.53
CA TRP A 183 4.75 -4.43 -8.71
C TRP A 183 5.36 -4.83 -7.35
N ASP A 184 6.08 -3.90 -6.74
CA ASP A 184 6.54 -4.01 -5.34
C ASP A 184 5.79 -3.02 -4.44
N LEU A 185 5.45 -1.84 -4.99
CA LEU A 185 4.68 -0.80 -4.30
C LEU A 185 3.63 -0.16 -5.22
N LEU A 186 2.40 0.01 -4.72
CA LEU A 186 1.36 0.83 -5.35
C LEU A 186 1.21 2.11 -4.54
N TRP A 187 1.54 3.26 -5.12
CA TRP A 187 1.50 4.56 -4.44
C TRP A 187 0.15 5.24 -4.66
N ILE A 188 -0.90 4.67 -4.04
CA ILE A 188 -2.31 5.01 -4.30
C ILE A 188 -2.67 6.42 -3.78
N GLY A 189 -2.02 6.82 -2.68
CA GLY A 189 -2.20 8.05 -1.92
C GLY A 189 -0.90 8.83 -1.81
N HIS A 190 -0.82 10.03 -2.39
CA HIS A 190 0.39 10.85 -2.42
C HIS A 190 0.10 12.35 -2.51
N CYS A 191 1.11 13.18 -2.22
CA CYS A 191 1.08 14.63 -2.42
C CYS A 191 1.86 15.06 -3.67
N GLY A 192 2.06 14.18 -4.64
CA GLY A 192 2.73 14.48 -5.89
C GLY A 192 3.51 13.29 -6.40
N ILE A 193 3.49 13.11 -7.72
CA ILE A 193 4.13 11.98 -8.38
C ILE A 193 4.81 12.45 -9.67
N LYS A 194 5.92 11.82 -10.01
CA LYS A 194 6.56 11.90 -11.32
C LYS A 194 6.56 10.51 -11.93
N PHE A 195 6.08 10.40 -13.18
CA PHE A 195 6.09 9.13 -13.89
C PHE A 195 7.38 8.91 -14.66
N ARG A 196 7.79 7.65 -14.74
CA ARG A 196 8.86 7.19 -15.65
C ARG A 196 8.31 7.13 -17.07
N ALA A 197 9.14 7.48 -18.06
CA ALA A 197 8.83 7.23 -19.46
C ALA A 197 8.56 5.73 -19.71
N GLY A 198 7.53 5.42 -20.51
CA GLY A 198 7.06 4.06 -20.73
C GLY A 198 5.54 3.97 -20.88
N PRO A 199 4.95 2.78 -20.65
CA PRO A 199 3.51 2.59 -20.70
C PRO A 199 2.77 3.48 -19.69
N ILE A 200 1.71 4.15 -20.16
CA ILE A 200 0.83 4.98 -19.34
C ILE A 200 -0.62 4.69 -19.71
N HIS A 201 -1.47 4.47 -18.72
CA HIS A 201 -2.90 4.37 -18.93
C HIS A 201 -3.55 5.74 -18.74
N VAL A 202 -4.40 6.13 -19.69
CA VAL A 202 -5.08 7.43 -19.69
C VAL A 202 -6.58 7.22 -19.75
N THR A 203 -7.28 7.73 -18.74
CA THR A 203 -8.75 7.77 -18.67
C THR A 203 -9.18 9.23 -18.71
N THR A 204 -10.12 9.58 -19.58
CA THR A 204 -10.71 10.92 -19.64
C THR A 204 -12.13 10.90 -19.12
N ASP A 205 -12.69 12.08 -18.85
CA ASP A 205 -14.08 12.26 -18.44
C ASP A 205 -14.42 11.58 -17.09
N ASP A 206 -13.40 11.36 -16.26
CA ASP A 206 -13.57 10.84 -14.90
C ASP A 206 -13.94 11.98 -13.95
N ILE A 207 -15.22 12.04 -13.57
CA ILE A 207 -15.76 13.07 -12.68
C ILE A 207 -15.26 12.96 -11.23
N THR A 208 -14.54 11.89 -10.89
CA THR A 208 -13.95 11.69 -9.57
C THR A 208 -12.47 12.09 -9.52
N VAL A 209 -11.97 12.72 -10.58
CA VAL A 209 -10.65 13.37 -10.63
C VAL A 209 -10.77 14.75 -10.01
N VAL A 210 -9.88 15.06 -9.07
CA VAL A 210 -9.74 16.42 -8.54
C VAL A 210 -9.14 17.32 -9.62
N PRO A 211 -9.81 18.41 -10.04
CA PRO A 211 -9.30 19.34 -11.03
C PRO A 211 -7.94 19.91 -10.62
N ILE A 212 -7.07 20.20 -11.60
CA ILE A 212 -5.71 20.71 -11.34
C ILE A 212 -5.72 21.97 -10.44
N PRO A 213 -6.59 22.97 -10.67
CA PRO A 213 -6.64 24.17 -9.83
C PRO A 213 -7.08 23.91 -8.38
N GLU A 214 -7.72 22.78 -8.12
CA GLU A 214 -8.27 22.37 -6.82
C GLU A 214 -7.41 21.33 -6.12
N LEU A 215 -6.30 20.89 -6.74
CA LEU A 215 -5.38 19.95 -6.10
C LEU A 215 -4.82 20.58 -4.81
N PRO A 216 -4.64 19.78 -3.74
CA PRO A 216 -3.83 20.22 -2.61
C PRO A 216 -2.43 20.65 -3.07
N PRO A 217 -1.69 21.39 -2.22
CA PRO A 217 -0.29 21.70 -2.47
C PRO A 217 0.51 20.41 -2.74
N TYR A 218 0.72 20.11 -4.02
CA TYR A 218 1.50 18.98 -4.45
C TYR A 218 2.97 19.40 -4.56
N TRP A 219 3.86 18.53 -4.10
CA TRP A 219 5.31 18.73 -4.11
C TRP A 219 5.96 18.40 -5.45
N ARG A 220 5.14 18.09 -6.47
CA ARG A 220 5.54 17.81 -7.84
C ARG A 220 4.50 18.45 -8.77
N ASP A 221 4.98 19.02 -9.87
CA ASP A 221 4.10 19.53 -10.92
C ASP A 221 3.22 18.39 -11.47
N PRO A 222 1.99 18.69 -11.92
CA PRO A 222 1.15 17.71 -12.60
C PRO A 222 1.93 17.02 -13.73
N PRO A 223 1.89 15.66 -13.82
CA PRO A 223 2.53 14.93 -14.90
C PRO A 223 2.03 15.40 -16.27
N MET A 224 2.86 15.20 -17.29
CA MET A 224 2.49 15.47 -18.66
C MET A 224 1.19 14.72 -19.03
N GLY A 225 0.24 15.43 -19.63
CA GLY A 225 -1.08 14.89 -19.97
C GLY A 225 -2.11 14.92 -18.83
N ALA A 226 -1.76 15.46 -17.66
CA ALA A 226 -2.73 15.74 -16.61
C ALA A 226 -3.78 16.76 -17.08
N GLY A 227 -5.02 16.57 -16.64
CA GLY A 227 -6.15 17.45 -16.95
C GLY A 227 -7.27 17.28 -15.93
N ASN A 228 -8.23 18.20 -15.91
CA ASN A 228 -9.22 18.30 -14.83
C ASN A 228 -10.15 17.08 -14.68
N SER A 229 -10.32 16.27 -15.72
CA SER A 229 -11.09 15.02 -15.72
C SER A 229 -10.25 13.83 -16.20
N THR A 230 -8.92 13.96 -16.16
CA THR A 230 -8.00 12.97 -16.70
C THR A 230 -7.29 12.23 -15.59
N ARG A 231 -7.53 10.92 -15.51
CA ARG A 231 -6.79 10.02 -14.62
C ARG A 231 -5.68 9.33 -15.39
N LEU A 232 -4.47 9.45 -14.87
CA LEU A 232 -3.29 8.77 -15.37
C LEU A 232 -2.91 7.63 -14.42
N VAL A 233 -2.37 6.53 -14.94
CA VAL A 233 -1.73 5.48 -14.13
C VAL A 233 -0.49 5.04 -14.87
N ALA A 234 0.66 5.04 -14.20
CA ALA A 234 1.94 4.63 -14.80
C ALA A 234 2.94 4.20 -13.73
N GLN A 235 4.11 3.74 -14.19
CA GLN A 235 5.25 3.50 -13.31
C GLN A 235 5.72 4.82 -12.68
N ALA A 236 5.77 4.86 -11.35
CA ALA A 236 6.30 6.00 -10.61
C ALA A 236 7.84 5.99 -10.65
N GLU A 237 8.40 7.15 -10.99
CA GLU A 237 9.82 7.44 -10.84
C GLU A 237 10.11 8.06 -9.47
N GLU A 238 9.28 9.02 -9.05
CA GLU A 238 9.37 9.70 -7.76
C GLU A 238 7.98 9.93 -7.18
N GLY A 239 7.86 9.89 -5.86
CA GLY A 239 6.66 10.26 -5.10
C GLY A 239 6.98 10.98 -3.80
N VAL A 240 5.97 11.64 -3.23
CA VAL A 240 6.00 12.36 -1.94
C VAL A 240 4.70 12.10 -1.17
N CYS A 241 4.77 12.06 0.16
CA CYS A 241 3.75 11.60 1.11
C CYS A 241 3.42 10.11 1.00
N SER A 242 2.81 9.56 2.05
CA SER A 242 2.43 8.15 2.17
C SER A 242 1.00 7.93 2.65
N LEU A 243 0.09 8.88 2.36
CA LEU A 243 -1.34 8.87 2.74
C LEU A 243 -2.00 7.49 2.52
N GLY A 244 -1.64 6.82 1.43
CA GLY A 244 -2.02 5.44 1.18
C GLY A 244 -1.06 4.75 0.22
N TYR A 245 -0.52 3.59 0.58
CA TYR A 245 0.29 2.80 -0.34
C TYR A 245 0.16 1.31 -0.05
N ALA A 246 0.24 0.49 -1.10
CA ALA A 246 0.27 -0.95 -0.95
C ALA A 246 1.66 -1.51 -1.20
N VAL A 247 2.02 -2.60 -0.53
CA VAL A 247 3.27 -3.33 -0.75
C VAL A 247 3.01 -4.82 -0.86
N THR A 248 3.80 -5.50 -1.69
CA THR A 248 3.87 -6.97 -1.67
C THR A 248 4.75 -7.44 -0.51
N TYR A 249 4.63 -8.71 -0.12
CA TYR A 249 5.55 -9.36 0.83
C TYR A 249 7.01 -9.12 0.43
N PHE A 250 7.33 -9.31 -0.85
CA PHE A 250 8.69 -9.11 -1.35
C PHE A 250 9.09 -7.63 -1.38
N GLY A 251 8.15 -6.73 -1.70
CA GLY A 251 8.33 -5.28 -1.55
C GLY A 251 8.67 -4.88 -0.11
N ALA A 252 7.99 -5.44 0.89
CA ALA A 252 8.30 -5.19 2.30
C ALA A 252 9.70 -5.69 2.69
N GLN A 253 10.12 -6.87 2.21
CA GLN A 253 11.49 -7.36 2.40
C GLN A 253 12.53 -6.43 1.77
N LYS A 254 12.28 -5.96 0.54
CA LYS A 254 13.13 -4.98 -0.15
C LYS A 254 13.24 -3.68 0.62
N ILE A 255 12.14 -3.16 1.19
CA ILE A 255 12.12 -1.94 2.00
C ILE A 255 12.91 -2.14 3.30
N LEU A 256 12.71 -3.25 4.03
CA LEU A 256 13.50 -3.56 5.23
C LEU A 256 15.00 -3.67 4.94
N SER A 257 15.36 -4.34 3.85
CA SER A 257 16.76 -4.42 3.40
C SER A 257 17.32 -3.03 3.11
N ALA A 258 16.56 -2.22 2.37
CA ALA A 258 16.98 -0.92 1.88
C ALA A 258 17.03 0.18 2.95
N LEU A 259 16.18 0.12 3.99
CA LEU A 259 16.05 1.18 4.99
C LEU A 259 16.59 0.80 6.36
N SER A 260 16.73 -0.49 6.67
CA SER A 260 17.25 -0.94 7.97
C SER A 260 18.58 -1.68 7.87
N LEU A 261 18.74 -2.60 6.91
CA LEU A 261 19.93 -3.45 6.85
C LEU A 261 21.13 -2.74 6.19
N THR A 262 20.90 -2.16 5.01
CA THR A 262 21.93 -1.48 4.21
C THR A 262 21.42 -0.14 3.70
N PRO A 263 21.15 0.83 4.60
CA PRO A 263 20.67 2.14 4.18
C PRO A 263 21.75 2.88 3.36
N ALA A 264 21.38 3.34 2.17
CA ALA A 264 22.26 4.05 1.24
C ALA A 264 21.81 5.49 1.01
N GLY A 265 22.77 6.39 0.80
CA GLY A 265 22.53 7.84 0.70
C GLY A 265 22.24 8.48 2.06
N GLY A 266 21.86 9.77 2.06
CA GLY A 266 21.40 10.43 3.29
C GLY A 266 20.10 9.81 3.80
N GLY A 267 19.93 9.69 5.11
CA GLY A 267 18.65 9.28 5.70
C GLY A 267 17.54 10.25 5.29
N ALA A 268 16.30 9.79 5.34
CA ALA A 268 15.14 10.59 5.00
C ALA A 268 13.87 10.01 5.63
N GLN A 269 12.81 10.81 5.64
CA GLN A 269 11.44 10.35 5.87
C GLN A 269 11.09 9.20 4.93
N LEU A 270 10.11 8.37 5.31
CA LEU A 270 9.80 7.12 4.61
C LEU A 270 9.52 7.34 3.11
N ASP A 271 8.65 8.29 2.79
CA ASP A 271 8.22 8.61 1.43
C ASP A 271 9.42 8.99 0.55
N VAL A 272 10.27 9.91 1.00
CA VAL A 272 11.48 10.32 0.29
C VAL A 272 12.46 9.16 0.13
N ALA A 273 12.59 8.31 1.16
CA ALA A 273 13.47 7.16 1.11
C ALA A 273 12.97 6.13 0.08
N ILE A 274 11.68 5.76 0.11
CA ILE A 274 11.05 4.85 -0.85
C ILE A 274 11.11 5.41 -2.28
N SER A 275 10.85 6.72 -2.45
CA SER A 275 10.94 7.45 -3.73
C SER A 275 12.28 7.23 -4.42
N ARG A 276 13.39 7.32 -3.68
CA ARG A 276 14.74 7.05 -4.20
C ARG A 276 14.92 5.61 -4.68
N TYR A 277 14.26 4.64 -4.04
CA TYR A 277 14.33 3.23 -4.44
C TYR A 277 13.39 2.89 -5.61
N CYS A 278 12.29 3.63 -5.80
CA CYS A 278 11.51 3.62 -7.05
C CYS A 278 12.34 4.20 -8.21
N GLN A 279 12.99 5.33 -7.99
CA GLN A 279 13.83 6.01 -8.99
C GLN A 279 14.98 5.12 -9.47
N LYS A 280 15.63 4.38 -8.56
CA LYS A 280 16.72 3.44 -8.88
C LYS A 280 16.25 2.09 -9.44
N GLY A 281 14.94 1.83 -9.49
CA GLY A 281 14.38 0.56 -9.95
C GLY A 281 14.55 -0.61 -8.97
N TRP A 282 14.94 -0.35 -7.72
CA TRP A 282 14.94 -1.38 -6.67
C TRP A 282 13.52 -1.82 -6.34
N LEU A 283 12.61 -0.84 -6.26
CA LEU A 283 11.17 -1.04 -6.14
C LEU A 283 10.49 -0.76 -7.48
N ARG A 284 9.63 -1.67 -7.92
CA ARG A 284 8.70 -1.44 -9.04
C ARG A 284 7.46 -0.73 -8.51
N CYS A 285 7.41 0.58 -8.72
CA CYS A 285 6.38 1.43 -8.17
C CYS A 285 5.36 1.83 -9.24
N ILE A 286 4.07 1.71 -8.96
CA ILE A 286 2.97 2.16 -9.85
C ILE A 286 2.11 3.13 -9.08
N ALA A 287 1.65 4.21 -9.71
CA ALA A 287 0.84 5.22 -9.05
C ALA A 287 -0.23 5.79 -10.00
N PRO A 288 -1.39 6.19 -9.48
CA PRO A 288 -2.33 7.04 -10.21
C PRO A 288 -1.86 8.50 -10.20
N PHE A 289 -2.46 9.34 -11.03
CA PHE A 289 -2.51 10.79 -10.86
C PHE A 289 -3.89 11.29 -11.30
N PRO A 290 -4.54 12.18 -10.53
CA PRO A 290 -4.20 12.56 -9.15
C PRO A 290 -4.28 11.40 -8.15
N SER A 291 -3.90 11.66 -6.90
CA SER A 291 -4.02 10.72 -5.79
C SER A 291 -5.46 10.21 -5.64
N LEU A 292 -5.63 8.94 -5.24
CA LEU A 292 -6.94 8.36 -4.90
C LEU A 292 -7.28 8.49 -3.42
N ILE A 293 -6.27 8.77 -2.59
CA ILE A 293 -6.43 9.01 -1.16
C ILE A 293 -6.10 10.48 -0.89
N GLY A 294 -7.03 11.17 -0.26
CA GLY A 294 -6.91 12.54 0.19
C GLY A 294 -6.59 12.63 1.68
N LEU A 295 -6.73 13.84 2.22
CA LEU A 295 -6.61 14.12 3.65
C LEU A 295 -7.95 14.61 4.21
N TRP A 296 -8.26 14.17 5.42
CA TRP A 296 -9.30 14.75 6.25
C TRP A 296 -8.75 15.83 7.18
N LYS A 297 -9.34 17.01 7.15
CA LYS A 297 -9.06 18.09 8.09
C LYS A 297 -10.28 18.35 8.95
N ALA A 298 -10.25 17.86 10.19
CA ALA A 298 -11.32 18.14 11.15
C ALA A 298 -11.36 19.64 11.52
N ALA A 299 -12.56 20.14 11.83
CA ALA A 299 -12.71 21.46 12.43
C ALA A 299 -12.02 21.53 13.81
N GLY A 300 -11.58 22.72 14.20
CA GLY A 300 -10.91 22.97 15.48
C GLY A 300 -9.44 23.39 15.36
N PRO A 301 -8.64 23.26 16.44
CA PRO A 301 -7.24 23.63 16.44
C PRO A 301 -6.44 22.90 15.35
N LYS A 302 -5.57 23.61 14.62
CA LYS A 302 -4.71 23.02 13.58
C LYS A 302 -3.74 21.96 14.10
N ALA A 303 -3.33 22.06 15.37
CA ALA A 303 -2.56 21.03 16.07
C ALA A 303 -3.24 19.65 16.11
N ARG A 304 -4.54 19.53 15.76
CA ARG A 304 -5.21 18.24 15.60
C ARG A 304 -4.87 17.53 14.28
N GLY A 305 -4.33 18.24 13.30
CA GLY A 305 -4.08 17.72 11.95
C GLY A 305 -2.92 16.73 11.91
N SER A 306 -1.70 17.22 12.12
CA SER A 306 -0.47 16.44 12.05
C SER A 306 0.23 16.37 13.40
N ASP A 307 0.79 15.22 13.73
CA ASP A 307 1.65 15.01 14.91
C ASP A 307 3.15 15.19 14.56
N ILE A 308 3.46 15.63 13.34
CA ILE A 308 4.83 15.96 12.88
C ILE A 308 5.13 17.45 13.08
N HIS A 309 4.19 18.31 12.68
CA HIS A 309 4.32 19.76 12.75
C HIS A 309 3.44 20.33 13.85
N ASN A 310 3.96 21.32 14.57
CA ASN A 310 3.17 22.06 15.56
C ASN A 310 2.56 23.29 14.88
N ASP A 311 1.38 23.13 14.29
CA ASP A 311 0.67 24.18 13.58
C ASP A 311 -0.28 24.95 14.52
N ASP A 312 -0.02 26.25 14.68
CA ASP A 312 -0.90 27.16 15.37
C ASP A 312 -2.09 27.59 14.49
N GLY A 313 -3.24 27.81 15.12
CA GLY A 313 -4.43 28.37 14.49
C GLY A 313 -5.63 27.43 14.50
N TRP A 314 -6.62 27.74 13.65
CA TRP A 314 -7.94 27.12 13.68
C TRP A 314 -8.44 26.76 12.29
N VAL A 315 -9.17 25.65 12.19
CA VAL A 315 -9.92 25.19 11.03
C VAL A 315 -11.40 25.43 11.34
N GLU A 316 -12.00 26.41 10.67
CA GLU A 316 -13.40 26.83 10.95
C GLU A 316 -14.42 25.73 10.65
N LYS A 317 -14.20 25.01 9.55
CA LYS A 317 -15.07 23.93 9.09
C LYS A 317 -14.22 22.75 8.64
N GLU A 318 -14.68 21.56 8.96
CA GLU A 318 -14.10 20.33 8.46
C GLU A 318 -14.09 20.32 6.93
N THR A 319 -12.98 19.84 6.37
CA THR A 319 -12.80 19.82 4.91
C THR A 319 -11.98 18.61 4.52
N SER A 320 -12.38 17.97 3.43
CA SER A 320 -11.56 16.97 2.76
C SER A 320 -10.72 17.65 1.69
N VAL A 321 -9.51 17.16 1.47
CA VAL A 321 -8.61 17.69 0.45
C VAL A 321 -8.09 16.54 -0.39
N GLY A 322 -8.19 16.65 -1.71
CA GLY A 322 -7.74 15.60 -2.63
C GLY A 322 -8.77 14.49 -2.91
N SER A 323 -10.06 14.72 -2.62
CA SER A 323 -11.16 13.88 -3.07
C SER A 323 -12.36 14.73 -3.51
N ILE A 324 -13.17 14.25 -4.46
CA ILE A 324 -14.36 14.98 -4.93
C ILE A 324 -15.56 14.63 -4.05
N TYR A 325 -15.93 13.36 -3.94
CA TYR A 325 -17.05 12.90 -3.11
C TYR A 325 -16.53 12.21 -1.85
N SER A 326 -15.87 12.98 -0.98
CA SER A 326 -15.29 12.50 0.28
C SER A 326 -16.28 11.68 1.11
N THR A 327 -15.79 10.55 1.63
CA THR A 327 -16.55 9.69 2.54
C THR A 327 -16.79 10.36 3.88
N MET A 328 -15.76 10.98 4.47
CA MET A 328 -15.91 11.65 5.76
C MET A 328 -16.85 12.86 5.68
N TYR A 329 -16.76 13.64 4.60
CA TYR A 329 -17.66 14.77 4.34
C TYR A 329 -19.12 14.33 4.19
N ASN A 330 -19.37 13.20 3.52
CA ASN A 330 -20.71 12.68 3.27
C ASN A 330 -21.21 11.70 4.35
N ALA A 331 -20.43 11.44 5.41
CA ALA A 331 -20.76 10.40 6.39
C ALA A 331 -22.13 10.64 7.05
N GLY A 332 -22.40 11.86 7.51
CA GLY A 332 -23.69 12.20 8.13
C GLY A 332 -24.87 12.00 7.18
N ARG A 333 -24.68 12.32 5.89
CA ARG A 333 -25.70 12.19 4.85
C ARG A 333 -26.02 10.71 4.59
N LEU A 334 -25.00 9.89 4.40
CA LEU A 334 -25.16 8.46 4.14
C LEU A 334 -25.76 7.72 5.35
N LEU A 335 -25.37 8.09 6.58
CA LEU A 335 -25.95 7.52 7.80
C LEU A 335 -27.41 7.93 8.03
N ALA A 336 -27.83 9.08 7.48
CA ALA A 336 -29.22 9.50 7.49
C ALA A 336 -30.08 8.73 6.47
N GLY A 337 -29.48 7.83 5.67
CA GLY A 337 -30.17 7.03 4.66
C GLY A 337 -30.37 7.74 3.33
N GLU A 338 -29.74 8.90 3.14
CA GLU A 338 -29.75 9.60 1.86
C GLU A 338 -29.01 8.77 0.80
N ARG A 339 -29.55 8.77 -0.41
CA ARG A 339 -29.03 7.98 -1.52
C ARG A 339 -27.90 8.67 -2.28
N THR A 340 -27.87 9.99 -2.23
CA THR A 340 -26.92 10.82 -2.97
C THR A 340 -25.83 11.37 -2.06
N VAL A 341 -24.72 11.80 -2.67
CA VAL A 341 -23.58 12.44 -2.02
C VAL A 341 -23.26 13.76 -2.70
N HIS A 342 -22.67 14.68 -1.95
CA HIS A 342 -22.21 15.97 -2.43
C HIS A 342 -20.70 15.97 -2.68
N ALA A 343 -20.29 16.70 -3.69
CA ALA A 343 -18.90 17.06 -3.89
C ALA A 343 -18.44 18.01 -2.75
N VAL A 344 -17.17 17.89 -2.37
CA VAL A 344 -16.53 18.76 -1.38
C VAL A 344 -16.38 20.18 -1.95
N SER A 345 -16.14 20.27 -3.25
CA SER A 345 -16.04 21.54 -3.99
C SER A 345 -17.41 21.94 -4.56
N ASP A 346 -17.79 23.19 -4.35
CA ASP A 346 -19.04 23.75 -4.90
C ASP A 346 -18.99 23.89 -6.43
N ASP A 347 -17.78 23.99 -7.00
CA ASP A 347 -17.55 24.14 -8.44
C ASP A 347 -17.46 22.78 -9.18
N ALA A 348 -17.42 21.66 -8.45
CA ALA A 348 -17.39 20.34 -9.04
C ALA A 348 -18.71 20.02 -9.77
N LEU A 349 -18.60 19.51 -11.00
CA LEU A 349 -19.75 19.11 -11.83
C LEU A 349 -19.67 17.61 -12.15
N PRO A 350 -20.71 16.83 -11.79
CA PRO A 350 -21.90 17.20 -11.02
C PRO A 350 -21.62 17.40 -9.51
N HIS A 351 -22.28 18.38 -8.89
CA HIS A 351 -22.13 18.62 -7.44
C HIS A 351 -22.77 17.51 -6.60
N GLU A 352 -23.83 16.87 -7.10
CA GLU A 352 -24.53 15.79 -6.41
C GLU A 352 -24.64 14.56 -7.32
N ILE A 353 -24.34 13.38 -6.78
CA ILE A 353 -24.45 12.10 -7.50
C ILE A 353 -25.11 11.03 -6.64
N ASP A 354 -25.68 10.02 -7.28
CA ASP A 354 -25.96 8.73 -6.67
C ASP A 354 -24.76 7.78 -6.92
N PRO A 355 -23.95 7.45 -5.88
CA PRO A 355 -22.81 6.55 -6.03
C PRO A 355 -23.19 5.18 -6.60
N THR A 356 -24.42 4.71 -6.40
CA THR A 356 -24.87 3.41 -6.92
C THR A 356 -25.08 3.42 -8.43
N GLN A 357 -25.34 4.59 -9.01
CA GLN A 357 -25.56 4.78 -10.45
C GLN A 357 -24.31 5.27 -11.19
N LEU A 358 -23.25 5.67 -10.46
CA LEU A 358 -22.03 6.17 -11.08
C LEU A 358 -21.28 5.04 -11.80
N GLU A 359 -21.04 5.20 -13.09
CA GLU A 359 -20.10 4.38 -13.86
C GLU A 359 -18.86 5.20 -14.18
N LEU A 360 -17.68 4.68 -13.86
CA LEU A 360 -16.42 5.35 -14.19
C LEU A 360 -16.00 5.00 -15.63
N PRO A 361 -15.48 5.96 -16.41
CA PRO A 361 -15.07 5.73 -17.78
C PRO A 361 -13.94 4.70 -17.90
N GLU A 362 -13.85 4.07 -19.06
CA GLU A 362 -12.71 3.25 -19.45
C GLU A 362 -11.56 4.14 -19.95
N GLY A 363 -10.34 3.66 -19.79
CA GLY A 363 -9.16 4.32 -20.35
C GLY A 363 -8.49 3.49 -21.43
N ALA A 364 -7.37 4.03 -21.94
CA ALA A 364 -6.55 3.37 -22.95
C ALA A 364 -5.08 3.39 -22.55
N LEU A 365 -4.38 2.30 -22.90
CA LEU A 365 -2.93 2.22 -22.78
C LEU A 365 -2.27 3.05 -23.90
N LYS A 366 -1.30 3.88 -23.50
CA LYS A 366 -0.54 4.81 -24.32
C LYS A 366 0.94 4.75 -23.93
N THR A 367 1.78 5.53 -24.59
CA THR A 367 3.21 5.66 -24.26
C THR A 367 3.52 7.08 -23.81
N LEU A 368 4.24 7.23 -22.70
CA LEU A 368 4.79 8.48 -22.21
C LEU A 368 6.28 8.55 -22.56
N ASP A 369 6.72 9.66 -23.16
CA ASP A 369 8.13 10.00 -23.33
C ASP A 369 8.39 11.49 -23.02
N ASN A 370 9.60 11.97 -23.30
CA ASN A 370 10.00 13.35 -23.02
C ASN A 370 9.24 14.41 -23.85
N THR A 371 8.52 13.99 -24.89
CA THR A 371 7.82 14.88 -25.83
C THR A 371 6.30 14.87 -25.64
N GLY A 372 5.73 13.82 -25.05
CA GLY A 372 4.28 13.68 -25.01
C GLY A 372 3.79 12.35 -24.47
N ILE A 373 2.46 12.29 -24.35
CA ILE A 373 1.72 11.04 -24.36
C ILE A 373 1.28 10.75 -25.80
N HIS A 374 1.65 9.58 -26.31
CA HIS A 374 1.38 9.13 -27.67
C HIS A 374 0.57 7.84 -27.70
N GLN A 375 -0.14 7.61 -28.80
CA GLN A 375 -0.76 6.30 -29.02
C GLN A 375 0.31 5.21 -29.07
N LEU A 376 -0.02 4.00 -28.62
CA LEU A 376 0.88 2.85 -28.79
C LEU A 376 1.16 2.66 -30.29
N MET A 377 2.43 2.71 -30.68
CA MET A 377 2.80 2.27 -32.03
C MET A 377 2.58 0.77 -32.09
N VAL A 378 1.43 0.34 -32.61
CA VAL A 378 1.24 -1.04 -33.03
C VAL A 378 2.23 -1.25 -34.15
N GLY A 379 3.31 -2.01 -33.88
CA GLY A 379 4.28 -2.39 -34.89
C GLY A 379 3.54 -2.94 -36.10
N GLY A 380 3.68 -2.28 -37.24
CA GLY A 380 3.21 -2.82 -38.50
C GLY A 380 3.91 -4.16 -38.74
N VAL A 381 3.07 -5.18 -38.98
CA VAL A 381 3.32 -6.54 -39.52
C VAL A 381 4.78 -6.92 -39.76
#